data_AF-G5K551-F1
#
_entry.id   AF-G5K551-F1
#
_cell.length_a   1.000
_cell.length_b   1.000
_cell.length_c   1.000
_cell.angle_alpha   90.00
_cell.angle_beta   90.00
_cell.angle_gamma   90.00
#
_symmetry.space_group_name_H-M   'P 1'
#
loop_
_entity.id
_entity.type
_entity.pdbx_description
1 polymer ?
#
loop_
_entity_poly.entity_id
_entity_poly.type
_entity_poly.pdbx_seq_one_letter_code
_entity_poly.pdbx_strand_id
1 'polypeptide(L)'
;MFVFDLAERVDDDILSKVDAIYSDYYETLIVFAKENSNYLRTSQKLHIHRNTLSYRLNRIKEETGLDPCLWYQLTRLLYYFSLSYLK
;
A
#
# COMPACT_ATOMS: atom_id res chain seq x y z
N MET A 1 12.52 6.17 13.69
CA MET A 1 11.16 6.20 13.12
C MET A 1 10.44 4.98 13.64
N PHE A 2 9.69 5.14 14.73
CA PHE A 2 9.03 4.03 15.43
C PHE A 2 7.59 3.89 14.90
N VAL A 3 7.05 2.66 14.88
CA VAL A 3 5.68 2.41 14.39
C VAL A 3 4.60 3.11 15.21
N PHE A 4 4.95 3.62 16.39
CA PHE A 4 4.05 4.33 17.30
C PHE A 4 3.76 5.78 16.89
N ASP A 5 4.50 6.34 15.92
CA ASP A 5 4.23 7.68 15.37
C ASP A 5 3.07 7.68 14.36
N LEU A 6 2.38 6.54 14.15
CA LEU A 6 1.23 6.42 13.25
C LEU A 6 0.05 7.34 13.64
N ALA A 7 0.04 7.82 14.90
CA ALA A 7 -0.96 8.74 15.45
C ALA A 7 -0.57 10.22 15.30
N GLU A 8 0.59 10.54 14.71
CA GLU A 8 0.85 11.91 14.27
C GLU A 8 -0.13 12.27 13.13
N ARG A 9 -0.48 13.57 13.05
CA ARG A 9 -1.49 14.10 12.13
C ARG A 9 -1.47 13.40 10.78
N VAL A 10 -2.66 12.98 10.34
CA VAL A 10 -2.91 12.58 8.95
C VAL A 10 -2.39 13.68 8.04
N ASP A 11 -1.52 13.30 7.11
CA ASP A 11 -1.05 14.21 6.08
C ASP A 11 -2.09 14.25 4.95
N ASP A 12 -2.74 15.39 4.76
CA ASP A 12 -3.81 15.57 3.78
C ASP A 12 -3.30 15.40 2.33
N ASP A 13 -2.04 15.71 2.04
CA ASP A 13 -1.44 15.50 0.71
C ASP A 13 -1.29 14.00 0.43
N ILE A 14 -0.77 13.25 1.40
CA ILE A 14 -0.65 11.79 1.28
C ILE A 14 -2.03 11.14 1.17
N LEU A 15 -3.00 11.58 1.99
CA LEU A 15 -4.36 11.04 1.94
C LEU A 15 -5.00 11.29 0.56
N SER A 16 -4.86 12.49 0.01
CA SER A 16 -5.40 12.82 -1.32
C SER A 16 -4.77 11.98 -2.43
N LYS A 17 -3.45 11.72 -2.35
CA LYS A 17 -2.75 10.81 -3.27
C LYS A 17 -3.23 9.37 -3.15
N VAL A 18 -3.47 8.90 -1.92
CA VAL A 18 -3.99 7.55 -1.68
C VAL A 18 -5.43 7.40 -2.18
N ASP A 19 -6.29 8.39 -1.93
CA ASP A 19 -7.67 8.41 -2.44
C ASP A 19 -7.68 8.24 -3.97
N ALA A 20 -6.77 8.94 -4.68
CA ALA A 20 -6.67 8.90 -6.13
C ALA A 20 -6.30 7.53 -6.71
N ILE A 21 -5.60 6.68 -5.96
CA ILE A 21 -5.14 5.36 -6.42
C ILE A 21 -5.86 4.19 -5.71
N TYR A 22 -6.78 4.50 -4.80
CA TYR A 22 -7.37 3.53 -3.89
C TYR A 22 -8.04 2.39 -4.65
N SER A 23 -8.94 2.71 -5.59
CA SER A 23 -9.72 1.72 -6.37
C SER A 23 -8.85 0.71 -7.11
N ASP A 24 -7.68 1.14 -7.58
CA ASP A 24 -6.84 0.36 -8.47
C ASP A 24 -5.91 -0.58 -7.70
N TYR A 25 -5.51 -0.18 -6.48
CA TYR A 25 -4.41 -0.84 -5.77
C TYR A 25 -4.74 -1.34 -4.36
N TYR A 26 -5.92 -1.06 -3.79
CA TYR A 26 -6.26 -1.47 -2.42
C TYR A 26 -6.12 -2.98 -2.23
N GLU A 27 -6.67 -3.78 -3.16
CA GLU A 27 -6.59 -5.23 -3.09
C GLU A 27 -5.15 -5.72 -3.18
N THR A 28 -4.36 -5.10 -4.05
CA THR A 28 -2.94 -5.45 -4.23
C THR A 28 -2.16 -5.24 -2.94
N LEU A 29 -2.34 -4.08 -2.28
CA LEU A 29 -1.65 -3.75 -1.04
C LEU A 29 -2.07 -4.66 0.13
N ILE A 30 -3.38 -4.94 0.27
CA ILE A 30 -3.91 -5.81 1.31
C ILE A 30 -3.40 -7.24 1.16
N VAL A 31 -3.45 -7.80 -0.05
CA VAL A 31 -2.96 -9.17 -0.29
C VAL A 31 -1.45 -9.23 -0.09
N PHE A 32 -0.70 -8.21 -0.55
CA PHE A 32 0.74 -8.14 -0.33
C PHE A 32 1.11 -8.14 1.15
N ALA A 33 0.39 -7.37 1.97
CA ALA A 33 0.58 -7.36 3.42
C ALA A 33 0.21 -8.71 4.06
N LYS A 34 -0.92 -9.32 3.67
CA LYS A 34 -1.37 -10.63 4.19
C LYS A 34 -0.40 -11.75 3.89
N GLU A 35 0.28 -11.71 2.74
CA GLU A 35 1.27 -12.70 2.34
C GLU A 35 2.69 -12.37 2.81
N ASN A 36 2.84 -11.53 3.84
CA ASN A 36 4.13 -11.11 4.41
C ASN A 36 5.11 -10.55 3.36
N SER A 37 4.60 -9.72 2.46
CA SER A 37 5.36 -9.13 1.35
C SER A 37 5.98 -10.16 0.39
N ASN A 38 5.46 -11.39 0.37
CA ASN A 38 5.96 -12.44 -0.51
C ASN A 38 5.41 -12.27 -1.94
N TYR A 39 6.27 -11.90 -2.87
CA TYR A 39 5.91 -11.65 -4.26
C TYR A 39 5.23 -12.84 -4.96
N LEU A 40 5.75 -14.06 -4.78
CA LEU A 40 5.24 -15.25 -5.45
C LEU A 40 3.84 -15.60 -4.95
N ARG A 41 3.65 -15.63 -3.63
CA ARG A 41 2.35 -15.93 -3.02
C ARG A 41 1.33 -14.84 -3.34
N THR A 42 1.73 -13.58 -3.26
CA THR A 42 0.86 -12.44 -3.60
C THR A 42 0.41 -12.50 -5.05
N SER A 43 1.34 -12.76 -5.99
CA SER A 43 0.99 -12.85 -7.41
C SER A 43 0.06 -14.03 -7.69
N GLN A 44 0.27 -15.17 -7.03
CA GLN A 44 -0.64 -16.33 -7.10
C GLN A 44 -2.04 -16.01 -6.56
N LYS A 45 -2.13 -15.32 -5.42
CA LYS A 45 -3.41 -14.93 -4.80
C LYS A 45 -4.20 -13.91 -5.61
N LEU A 46 -3.51 -12.98 -6.27
CA LEU A 46 -4.11 -11.98 -7.14
C LEU A 46 -4.36 -12.49 -8.57
N HIS A 47 -3.98 -13.73 -8.88
CA HIS A 47 -4.05 -14.29 -10.23
C HIS A 47 -3.35 -13.43 -11.30
N ILE A 48 -2.21 -12.82 -10.93
CA ILE A 48 -1.38 -12.01 -11.83
C ILE A 48 0.04 -12.55 -11.91
N HIS A 49 0.78 -12.12 -12.93
CA HIS A 49 2.21 -12.40 -13.00
C HIS A 49 3.00 -11.56 -11.99
N ARG A 50 4.14 -12.09 -11.51
CA ARG A 50 5.01 -11.38 -10.55
C ARG A 50 5.47 -10.00 -11.04
N ASN A 51 5.70 -9.85 -12.35
CA ASN A 51 6.11 -8.56 -12.93
C ASN A 51 4.97 -7.54 -12.86
N THR A 52 3.72 -7.97 -13.05
CA THR A 52 2.54 -7.11 -12.87
C THR A 52 2.40 -6.68 -11.42
N LEU A 53 2.67 -7.58 -10.47
CA LEU A 53 2.74 -7.22 -9.06
C LEU A 53 3.82 -6.17 -8.79
N SER A 54 5.06 -6.40 -9.26
CA SER A 54 6.15 -5.43 -9.12
C SER A 54 5.80 -4.06 -9.72
N TYR A 55 5.15 -4.06 -10.89
CA TYR A 55 4.66 -2.83 -11.50
C TYR A 55 3.64 -2.11 -10.58
N ARG A 56 2.62 -2.81 -10.08
CA ARG A 56 1.62 -2.20 -9.19
C ARG A 56 2.24 -1.64 -7.91
N LEU A 57 3.15 -2.38 -7.27
CA LEU A 57 3.85 -1.91 -6.07
C LEU A 57 4.73 -0.69 -6.35
N ASN A 58 5.40 -0.64 -7.50
CA ASN A 58 6.14 0.55 -7.93
C ASN A 58 5.22 1.74 -8.19
N ARG A 59 4.06 1.54 -8.81
CA ARG A 59 3.07 2.61 -9.02
C ARG A 59 2.57 3.17 -7.68
N ILE A 60 2.27 2.33 -6.70
CA ILE A 60 1.93 2.80 -5.34
C ILE A 60 3.03 3.69 -4.78
N LYS A 61 4.30 3.28 -4.93
CA LYS A 61 5.46 4.06 -4.45
C LYS A 61 5.62 5.39 -5.18
N GLU A 62 5.46 5.41 -6.49
CA GLU A 62 5.58 6.63 -7.31
C GLU A 62 4.49 7.65 -6.96
N GLU A 63 3.24 7.19 -6.80
CA GLU A 63 2.10 8.07 -6.59
C GLU A 63 2.01 8.57 -5.15
N THR A 64 2.35 7.73 -4.16
CA THR A 64 2.24 8.10 -2.73
C THR A 64 3.55 8.59 -2.12
N GLY A 65 4.68 8.31 -2.77
CA GLY A 65 6.02 8.49 -2.18
C GLY A 65 6.38 7.46 -1.10
N LEU A 66 5.51 6.48 -0.84
CA LEU A 66 5.70 5.45 0.16
C LEU A 66 5.95 4.08 -0.49
N ASP A 67 7.09 3.47 -0.16
CA ASP A 67 7.53 2.17 -0.62
C ASP A 67 6.83 1.03 0.17
N PRO A 68 5.94 0.23 -0.47
CA PRO A 68 5.26 -0.86 0.20
C PRO A 68 6.20 -2.01 0.62
N CYS A 69 7.44 -2.07 0.11
CA CYS A 69 8.42 -3.09 0.51
C CYS A 69 9.09 -2.77 1.86
N LEU A 70 8.98 -1.53 2.35
CA LEU A 70 9.48 -1.13 3.66
C LEU A 70 8.37 -1.27 4.69
N TRP A 71 8.55 -2.12 5.70
CA TRP A 71 7.51 -2.44 6.68
C TRP A 71 6.84 -1.21 7.31
N TYR A 72 7.64 -0.21 7.72
CA TYR A 72 7.11 1.02 8.35
C TYR A 72 6.35 1.93 7.38
N GLN A 73 6.58 1.81 6.07
CA GLN A 73 5.83 2.56 5.05
C GLN A 73 4.62 1.76 4.59
N LEU A 74 4.71 0.43 4.54
CA LEU A 74 3.58 -0.46 4.34
C LEU A 74 2.50 -0.26 5.42
N THR A 75 2.88 -0.16 6.69
CA THR A 75 1.92 0.11 7.77
C THR A 75 1.25 1.48 7.62
N ARG A 76 2.00 2.51 7.24
CA ARG A 76 1.45 3.84 6.92
C ARG A 76 0.49 3.79 5.72
N LEU A 77 0.87 3.11 4.65
CA LEU A 77 0.00 2.91 3.48
C LEU A 77 -1.30 2.21 3.87
N LEU A 78 -1.24 1.11 4.63
CA LEU A 78 -2.43 0.40 5.11
C LEU A 78 -3.34 1.31 5.96
N TYR A 79 -2.76 2.19 6.78
CA TYR A 79 -3.52 3.19 7.52
C TYR A 79 -4.24 4.18 6.59
N TYR A 80 -3.55 4.81 5.65
CA TYR A 80 -4.19 5.75 4.70
C TYR A 80 -5.25 5.06 3.82
N PHE A 81 -4.98 3.84 3.35
CA PHE A 81 -5.98 3.05 2.60
C PHE A 81 -7.20 2.74 3.47
N SER A 82 -7.02 2.46 4.77
CA SER A 82 -8.13 2.23 5.70
C SER A 82 -8.97 3.50 5.93
N LEU A 83 -8.35 4.68 5.97
CA LEU A 83 -9.06 5.96 6.06
C LEU A 83 -9.85 6.24 4.78
N SER A 84 -9.27 5.93 3.62
CA SER A 84 -9.91 6.11 2.31
C SER A 84 -11.14 5.21 2.14
N TYR A 85 -11.12 4.01 2.74
CA TYR A 85 -12.27 3.09 2.77
C TYR A 85 -13.46 3.60 3.59
N LEU A 86 -13.22 4.44 4.60
CA LEU A 86 -14.25 4.95 5.51
C LEU A 86 -14.97 6.19 4.97
N LYS A 87 -14.53 6.74 3.83
CA LYS A 87 -15.20 7.84 3.12
C LYS A 87 -16.29 7.31 2.21
#